data_AF-A0AAD7E7H6-F1
#
_entry.id   AF-A0AAD7E7H6-F1
#
_cell.length_a   1.000
_cell.length_b   1.000
_cell.length_c   1.000
_cell.angle_alpha   90.00
_cell.angle_beta   90.00
_cell.angle_gamma   90.00
#
_symmetry.space_group_name_H-M   'P 1'
#
loop_
_entity.id
_entity.type
_entity.pdbx_description
1 polymer ?
#
loop_
_entity_poly.entity_id
_entity_poly.type
_entity_poly.pdbx_seq_one_letter_code
_entity_poly.pdbx_strand_id
1 'polypeptide(L)' 'TIVTCEIRKYQKTTTLRVLNAAFQHLVKEVVEDYKPDLRFQSAALEALQTGAEDYLVSVFEDTKCAANHTHRDTM' A
#
# COMPACT_ATOMS: atom_id res chain seq x y z
N THR A 1 5.45 6.37 -22.63
CA THR A 1 4.78 5.05 -22.59
C THR A 1 5.52 4.09 -21.67
N ILE A 2 5.68 4.47 -20.39
CA ILE A 2 6.39 3.66 -19.38
C ILE A 2 5.41 3.33 -18.24
N VAL A 3 4.63 4.32 -17.82
CA VAL A 3 3.55 4.24 -16.82
C VAL A 3 2.55 3.09 -17.10
N THR A 4 2.06 2.93 -18.33
CA THR A 4 1.11 1.85 -18.66
C THR A 4 1.75 0.46 -18.70
N CYS A 5 3.06 0.37 -18.94
CA CYS A 5 3.78 -0.89 -18.92
C CYS A 5 4.07 -1.32 -17.47
N GLU A 6 4.42 -0.36 -16.63
CA GLU A 6 4.59 -0.55 -15.19
C GLU A 6 3.28 -0.96 -14.52
N ILE A 7 2.16 -0.28 -14.79
CA ILE A 7 0.84 -0.67 -14.26
C ILE A 7 0.48 -2.11 -14.62
N ARG A 8 0.69 -2.53 -15.88
CA ARG A 8 0.42 -3.91 -16.32
C ARG A 8 1.34 -4.93 -15.65
N LYS A 9 2.63 -4.61 -15.50
CA LYS A 9 3.59 -5.45 -14.76
C LYS A 9 3.13 -5.59 -13.30
N TYR A 10 2.66 -4.49 -12.73
CA TYR A 10 2.28 -4.38 -11.35
C TYR A 10 0.94 -5.05 -10.99
N GLN A 11 -0.04 -5.03 -11.89
CA GLN A 11 -1.29 -5.79 -11.75
C GLN A 11 -1.08 -7.30 -11.92
N LYS A 12 -0.01 -7.72 -12.60
CA LYS A 12 0.28 -9.14 -12.88
C LYS A 12 1.11 -9.81 -11.78
N THR A 13 1.71 -9.04 -10.87
CA THR A 13 2.56 -9.54 -9.77
C THR A 13 2.01 -9.12 -8.42
N THR A 14 1.56 -10.08 -7.62
CA THR A 14 1.13 -9.89 -6.21
C THR A 14 2.33 -9.94 -5.26
N THR A 15 3.42 -9.26 -5.59
CA THR A 15 4.57 -9.14 -4.69
C THR A 15 4.31 -7.99 -3.74
N LEU A 16 4.29 -8.26 -2.42
CA LEU A 16 4.24 -7.24 -1.36
C LEU A 16 5.26 -6.15 -1.65
N ARG A 17 4.78 -4.93 -1.88
CA ARG A 17 5.56 -3.84 -2.49
C ARG A 17 6.27 -2.99 -1.47
N VAL A 18 5.64 -2.82 -0.30
CA VAL A 18 6.29 -2.11 0.79
C VAL A 18 7.37 -3.02 1.35
N LEU A 19 8.59 -2.48 1.48
CA LEU A 19 9.69 -3.17 2.15
C LEU A 19 9.21 -3.60 3.54
N ASN A 20 9.08 -4.92 3.74
CA ASN A 20 8.53 -5.55 4.94
C ASN A 20 9.13 -4.98 6.25
N ALA A 21 10.43 -4.66 6.23
CA ALA A 21 11.12 -4.07 7.37
C ALA A 21 10.61 -2.66 7.74
N ALA A 22 10.39 -1.78 6.76
CA ALA A 22 9.94 -0.41 6.99
C ALA A 22 8.48 -0.38 7.48
N PHE A 23 7.62 -1.22 6.89
CA PHE A 23 6.23 -1.35 7.33
C PHE A 23 6.15 -1.89 8.77
N GLN A 24 6.97 -2.91 9.08
CA GLN A 24 7.03 -3.45 10.43
C GLN A 24 7.53 -2.42 11.46
N HIS A 25 8.50 -1.57 11.11
CA HIS A 25 8.95 -0.49 12.00
C HIS A 25 7.84 0.53 12.25
N LEU A 26 7.12 0.95 11.19
CA LEU A 26 6.01 1.89 11.30
C LEU A 26 4.87 1.33 12.18
N VAL A 27 4.49 0.06 11.98
CA VAL A 27 3.44 -0.58 12.78
C VAL A 27 3.85 -0.65 14.25
N LYS A 28 5.12 -0.95 14.54
CA LYS A 28 5.62 -0.96 15.92
C LYS A 28 5.62 0.44 16.54
N GLU A 29 6.11 1.44 15.82
CA GLU A 29 6.12 2.84 16.27
C GLU A 29 4.73 3.31 16.67
N VAL A 30 3.74 3.10 15.80
CA VAL A 30 2.35 3.51 16.06
C VAL A 30 1.76 2.77 17.27
N VAL A 31 2.07 1.48 17.44
CA VAL A 31 1.46 0.68 18.53
C VAL A 31 2.16 0.87 19.87
N GLU A 32 3.46 1.19 19.87
CA GLU A 32 4.20 1.58 21.07
C GLU A 32 3.51 2.76 21.79
N ASP A 33 2.96 3.71 21.03
CA ASP A 33 2.22 4.86 21.56
C ASP A 33 0.89 4.49 22.25
N TYR A 34 0.25 3.39 21.84
CA TYR A 34 -1.01 2.93 22.44
C TYR A 34 -0.81 1.94 23.58
N LYS A 35 0.12 0.99 23.43
CA LYS A 35 0.39 -0.05 24.41
C LYS A 35 1.82 -0.59 24.29
N PRO A 36 2.72 -0.27 25.24
CA PRO A 36 4.07 -0.81 25.25
C PRO A 36 4.05 -2.34 25.45
N ASP A 37 5.08 -3.02 24.93
CA ASP A 37 5.30 -4.48 24.98
C ASP A 37 4.37 -5.38 24.16
N LEU A 38 3.74 -4.88 23.08
CA LEU A 38 2.93 -5.72 22.20
C LEU A 38 3.77 -6.56 21.23
N ARG A 39 3.55 -7.87 21.21
CA ARG A 39 4.19 -8.79 20.25
C ARG A 39 3.25 -9.09 19.09
N PHE A 40 3.74 -8.92 17.87
CA PHE A 40 2.98 -9.22 16.66
C PHE A 40 3.32 -10.62 16.11
N GLN A 41 2.30 -11.32 15.63
CA GLN A 41 2.47 -12.50 14.80
C GLN A 41 2.84 -12.07 13.37
N SER A 42 3.74 -12.81 12.71
CA SER A 42 4.15 -12.51 11.32
C SER A 42 2.95 -12.46 10.36
N ALA A 43 2.02 -13.41 10.48
CA ALA A 43 0.79 -13.46 9.68
C ALA A 43 -0.12 -12.23 9.89
N ALA A 44 -0.13 -11.64 11.10
CA ALA A 44 -0.91 -10.44 11.38
C ALA A 44 -0.29 -9.20 10.72
N LEU A 45 1.05 -9.11 10.70
CA LEU A 45 1.78 -8.05 10.00
C LEU A 45 1.57 -8.14 8.48
N GLU A 46 1.61 -9.35 7.91
CA GLU A 46 1.33 -9.58 6.49
C GLU A 46 -0.10 -9.20 6.11
N ALA A 47 -1.08 -9.54 6.94
CA ALA A 47 -2.47 -9.15 6.72
C ALA A 47 -2.66 -7.62 6.75
N LEU A 48 -2.03 -6.93 7.72
CA LEU A 48 -2.02 -5.47 7.80
C LEU A 48 -1.39 -4.84 6.57
N GLN A 49 -0.26 -5.40 6.11
CA GLN A 49 0.41 -4.90 4.91
C GLN A 49 -0.47 -5.08 3.67
N THR A 50 -1.08 -6.26 3.53
CA THR A 50 -1.95 -6.57 2.39
C THR A 50 -3.16 -5.63 2.36
N GLY A 51 -3.80 -5.41 3.51
CA GLY A 51 -4.94 -4.48 3.60
C GLY A 51 -4.55 -3.02 3.33
N ALA A 52 -3.37 -2.59 3.80
CA ALA A 52 -2.87 -1.24 3.52
C ALA A 52 -2.54 -1.04 2.03
N GLU A 53 -1.91 -2.03 1.39
CA GLU A 53 -1.61 -1.97 -0.04
C GLU A 53 -2.90 -1.96 -0.89
N ASP A 54 -3.89 -2.78 -0.54
CA ASP A 54 -5.20 -2.82 -1.22
C ASP A 54 -5.94 -1.48 -1.12
N TYR A 55 -5.97 -0.89 0.08
CA TYR A 55 -6.55 0.43 0.29
C TYR A 55 -5.88 1.51 -0.57
N LEU A 56 -4.55 1.54 -0.61
CA LEU A 56 -3.81 2.51 -1.42
C LEU A 56 -4.10 2.32 -2.91
N VAL A 57 -4.17 1.08 -3.40
CA VAL A 57 -4.51 0.80 -4.80
C VAL A 57 -5.91 1.33 -5.14
N SER A 58 -6.92 1.06 -4.30
CA SER A 58 -8.27 1.59 -4.49
C SER A 58 -8.31 3.11 -4.55
N VAL A 59 -7.61 3.80 -3.64
CA VAL A 59 -7.57 5.27 -3.63
C VAL A 59 -6.89 5.84 -4.88
N PHE A 60 -5.82 5.20 -5.36
CA PHE A 60 -5.17 5.62 -6.60
C PHE A 60 -6.04 5.36 -7.84
N GLU A 61 -6.81 4.28 -7.87
CA GLU A 61 -7.77 4.02 -8.94
C GLU A 61 -8.89 5.08 -8.98
N ASP A 62 -9.44 5.43 -7.82
CA ASP A 62 -10.46 6.47 -7.69
C ASP A 62 -9.92 7.84 -8.10
N THR A 63 -8.70 8.18 -7.66
CA THR A 63 -8.11 9.47 -8.00
C THR A 63 -7.73 9.56 -9.48
N LYS A 64 -7.31 8.45 -10.10
CA LYS A 64 -7.12 8.37 -11.55
C LYS A 64 -8.44 8.57 -12.30
N CYS A 65 -9.55 8.00 -11.79
CA CYS A 65 -10.87 8.21 -12.36
C CYS A 65 -11.29 9.69 -12.28
N ALA A 66 -11.08 10.33 -11.13
CA ALA A 66 -11.34 11.75 -10.92
C ALA A 66 -10.46 12.68 -11.79
N ALA A 67 -9.17 12.36 -11.94
CA ALA A 67 -8.25 13.12 -12.79
C ALA A 67 -8.68 13.05 -14.27
N ASN A 68 -9.03 11.85 -14.76
CA ASN A 68 -9.53 11.66 -16.12
C ASN A 68 -10.90 12.34 -16.36
N HIS A 69 -11.76 12.40 -15.33
CA HIS A 69 -13.02 13.15 -15.41
C HIS A 69 -12.81 14.64 -15.70
N THR A 70 -11.69 15.22 -15.25
CA THR A 70 -11.32 16.62 -15.51
C THR A 70 -10.33 16.80 -16.67
N HIS A 71 -10.10 15.76 -17.49
CA HIS A 71 -9.10 15.73 -18.56
C HIS A 71 -7.67 16.10 -18.10
N ARG A 72 -7.32 15.78 -16.85
CA ARG A 72 -5.94 15.91 -16.35
C ARG A 72 -5.29 14.53 -16.26
N ASP A 73 -4.13 14.38 -16.90
CA ASP A 73 -3.35 13.13 -16.90
C ASP A 73 -2.34 13.04 -15.75
N THR A 74 -2.24 14.08 -14.91
CA THR A 74 -1.30 14.18 -13.79
C THR A 74 -2.06 14.33 -12.47
N MET A 75 -1.72 13.48 -11.51
CA MET A 75 -2.02 13.70 -10.08
C MET A 75 -1.02 14.68 -9.48
#